data_AF-A0A849U9X3-F1
#
_entry.id   AF-A0A849U9X3-F1
#
_cell.length_a   1.000
_cell.length_b   1.000
_cell.length_c   1.000
_cell.angle_alpha   90.00
_cell.angle_beta   90.00
_cell.angle_gamma   90.00
#
_symmetry.space_group_name_H-M   'P 1'
#
loop_
_entity.id
_entity.type
_entity.pdbx_description
1 polymer ?
#
loop_
_entity_poly.entity_id
_entity_poly.type
_entity_poly.pdbx_seq_one_letter_code
_entity_poly.pdbx_strand_id
1 'polypeptide(L)'
;MISQSLSFPVQGDKQNSAFFNEYLGKLLEERDSLGLSDMIYEIDAMMLMVDPGRSIEYIGELCLMSPYEYLVTLESESHWTHILRIDMNSPDLLIREVKNEETKGIFRSLNEVFPIGSSKPHSRYMGEILRVTNLHEVVNLQQNRGFRFFSPDDIRRLELPGNMAIIKPSPYTHNIVGYLERNPGDLRIYALGVSTIRADAHQACQMAKERQKALGINELILPVDHLATRIYSQNREVAILEWLSISSYYYWGSFDIVDQNSSTNVTKSIHYSDELRSPAKVFTANNTPYFVNHFKIFPSPTENFVRNYGPRLHHMALAVKDGDQNGIENIEFVVDAIRDQGKSFLLDVVGSKAEGLKQIFSSASEHSSLIIEYVQRFGGFQGFFTKDNVAELTHAAGVEEELIRMQAEAQKAMQV
;
A
#
# COMPACT_ATOMS: atom_id res chain seq x y z
N MET A 1 -13.96 28.43 13.99
CA MET A 1 -14.35 26.99 14.07
C MET A 1 -13.07 26.19 14.14
N ILE A 2 -13.01 25.13 14.95
CA ILE A 2 -11.85 24.22 14.97
C ILE A 2 -11.83 23.47 13.63
N SER A 3 -10.67 23.36 12.99
CA SER A 3 -10.47 22.55 11.77
C SER A 3 -10.93 21.11 12.03
N GLN A 4 -11.80 20.56 11.17
CA GLN A 4 -12.29 19.18 11.30
C GLN A 4 -11.12 18.19 11.35
N SER A 5 -10.11 18.41 10.52
CA SER A 5 -8.92 17.58 10.43
C SER A 5 -8.06 17.57 11.71
N LEU A 6 -8.18 18.62 12.55
CA LEU A 6 -7.53 18.72 13.86
C LEU A 6 -8.43 18.31 15.03
N SER A 7 -9.68 17.94 14.78
CA SER A 7 -10.63 17.54 15.83
C SER A 7 -10.37 16.12 16.36
N PHE A 8 -9.51 15.34 15.68
CA PHE A 8 -9.19 13.97 16.04
C PHE A 8 -8.03 13.91 17.05
N PRO A 9 -8.13 13.03 18.07
CA PRO A 9 -7.06 12.87 19.05
C PRO A 9 -5.84 12.18 18.43
N VAL A 10 -4.65 12.70 18.73
CA VAL A 10 -3.38 12.09 18.34
C VAL A 10 -2.97 11.02 19.36
N GLN A 11 -2.58 9.85 18.87
CA GLN A 11 -2.21 8.68 19.65
C GLN A 11 -0.70 8.40 19.61
N GLY A 12 -0.25 7.59 20.56
CA GLY A 12 1.11 7.07 20.61
C GLY A 12 2.10 7.93 21.38
N ASP A 13 3.33 7.47 21.45
CA ASP A 13 4.35 7.96 22.39
C ASP A 13 5.57 8.58 21.71
N LYS A 14 5.60 8.56 20.38
CA LYS A 14 6.70 9.12 19.62
C LYS A 14 6.65 10.65 19.61
N GLN A 15 7.78 11.26 19.96
CA GLN A 15 7.96 12.70 19.83
C GLN A 15 8.37 13.06 18.40
N ASN A 16 7.53 13.85 17.73
CA ASN A 16 7.85 14.45 16.44
C ASN A 16 8.61 15.77 16.62
N SER A 17 9.30 16.21 15.56
CA SER A 17 10.04 17.46 15.56
C SER A 17 9.11 18.68 15.72
N ALA A 18 9.69 19.81 16.17
CA ALA A 18 8.98 21.08 16.22
C ALA A 18 8.47 21.51 14.84
N PHE A 19 9.26 21.27 13.79
CA PHE A 19 8.87 21.51 12.40
C PHE A 19 7.60 20.72 12.06
N PHE A 20 7.57 19.41 12.34
CA PHE A 20 6.40 18.60 12.03
C PHE A 20 5.15 19.08 12.74
N ASN A 21 5.23 19.35 14.04
CA ASN A 21 4.07 19.79 14.82
C ASN A 21 3.54 21.16 14.36
N GLU A 22 4.42 22.09 14.01
CA GLU A 22 4.04 23.40 13.47
C GLU A 22 3.32 23.27 12.12
N TYR A 23 3.93 22.54 11.18
CA TYR A 23 3.38 22.44 9.82
C TYR A 23 2.19 21.49 9.72
N LEU A 24 2.07 20.48 10.60
CA LEU A 24 0.89 19.64 10.70
C LEU A 24 -0.36 20.50 10.96
N GLY A 25 -0.31 21.37 11.97
CA GLY A 25 -1.41 22.28 12.29
C GLY A 25 -1.76 23.20 11.12
N LYS A 26 -0.75 23.92 10.60
CA LYS A 26 -0.94 24.88 9.51
C LYS A 26 -1.50 24.24 8.23
N LEU A 27 -0.99 23.08 7.83
CA LEU A 27 -1.41 22.40 6.61
C LEU A 27 -2.84 21.87 6.71
N LEU A 28 -3.23 21.32 7.86
CA LEU A 28 -4.58 20.80 8.06
C LEU A 28 -5.62 21.93 8.18
N GLU A 29 -5.28 23.02 8.86
CA GLU A 29 -6.14 24.22 8.91
C GLU A 29 -6.32 24.86 7.54
N GLU A 30 -5.22 25.02 6.79
CA GLU A 30 -5.26 25.55 5.42
C GLU A 30 -6.12 24.65 4.53
N ARG A 31 -5.87 23.33 4.52
CA ARG A 31 -6.60 22.35 3.69
C ARG A 31 -8.10 22.41 3.95
N ASP A 32 -8.51 22.50 5.21
CA ASP A 32 -9.92 22.65 5.59
C ASP A 32 -10.47 24.01 5.14
N SER A 33 -9.71 25.10 5.34
CA SER A 33 -10.15 26.45 4.94
C SER A 33 -10.35 26.62 3.43
N LEU A 34 -9.60 25.86 2.62
CA LEU A 34 -9.73 25.82 1.17
C LEU A 34 -10.87 24.90 0.68
N GLY A 35 -11.54 24.18 1.59
CA GLY A 35 -12.57 23.19 1.25
C GLY A 35 -12.03 21.89 0.65
N LEU A 36 -10.71 21.70 0.57
CA LEU A 36 -10.10 20.49 0.00
C LEU A 36 -10.50 19.22 0.76
N SER A 37 -10.61 19.31 2.08
CA SER A 37 -11.05 18.20 2.93
C SER A 37 -12.45 17.70 2.58
N ASP A 38 -13.35 18.59 2.16
CA ASP A 38 -14.72 18.24 1.75
C ASP A 38 -14.80 17.80 0.28
N MET A 39 -13.79 18.11 -0.54
CA MET A 39 -13.76 17.72 -1.94
C MET A 39 -13.04 16.39 -2.20
N ILE A 40 -12.11 16.00 -1.34
CA ILE A 40 -11.31 14.77 -1.45
C ILE A 40 -11.85 13.73 -0.46
N TYR A 41 -11.97 12.48 -0.91
CA TYR A 41 -12.58 11.41 -0.10
C TYR A 41 -11.74 10.11 -0.09
N GLU A 42 -12.40 8.95 -0.15
CA GLU A 42 -11.78 7.63 -0.04
C GLU A 42 -10.80 7.33 -1.17
N ILE A 43 -9.92 6.35 -0.90
CA ILE A 43 -9.14 5.69 -1.94
C ILE A 43 -10.11 4.85 -2.78
N ASP A 44 -10.29 5.24 -4.04
CA ASP A 44 -11.12 4.50 -5.01
C ASP A 44 -10.32 3.38 -5.69
N ALA A 45 -8.99 3.53 -5.80
CA ALA A 45 -8.13 2.53 -6.40
C ALA A 45 -6.70 2.57 -5.88
N MET A 46 -6.04 1.42 -5.90
CA MET A 46 -4.60 1.27 -5.73
C MET A 46 -3.98 0.75 -7.02
N MET A 47 -2.85 1.32 -7.42
CA MET A 47 -2.17 0.97 -8.65
C MET A 47 -0.83 0.31 -8.35
N LEU A 48 -0.57 -0.81 -9.04
CA LEU A 48 0.70 -1.51 -8.97
C LEU A 48 1.10 -1.99 -10.37
N MET A 49 2.41 -2.10 -10.58
CA MET A 49 3.00 -2.70 -11.77
C MET A 49 3.69 -4.02 -11.42
N VAL A 50 3.69 -4.93 -12.38
CA VAL A 50 4.44 -6.19 -12.36
C VAL A 50 5.29 -6.31 -13.64
N ASP A 51 6.34 -7.12 -13.58
CA ASP A 51 7.17 -7.42 -14.75
C ASP A 51 6.39 -8.19 -15.83
N PRO A 52 6.81 -8.12 -17.11
CA PRO A 52 6.20 -8.88 -18.20
C PRO A 52 6.04 -10.37 -17.89
N GLY A 53 4.89 -10.93 -18.27
CA GLY A 53 4.50 -12.31 -18.04
C GLY A 53 4.03 -12.63 -16.62
N ARG A 54 3.87 -11.65 -15.72
CA ARG A 54 3.57 -11.92 -14.30
C ARG A 54 2.14 -11.61 -13.86
N SER A 55 1.37 -10.83 -14.61
CA SER A 55 0.04 -10.39 -14.16
C SER A 55 -0.94 -11.53 -13.93
N ILE A 56 -1.00 -12.53 -14.82
CA ILE A 56 -1.99 -13.62 -14.74
C ILE A 56 -1.78 -14.48 -13.48
N GLU A 57 -0.53 -14.87 -13.20
CA GLU A 57 -0.18 -15.62 -11.99
C GLU A 57 -0.46 -14.79 -10.73
N TYR A 58 -0.14 -13.49 -10.78
CA TYR A 58 -0.38 -12.58 -9.66
C TYR A 58 -1.87 -12.34 -9.39
N ILE A 59 -2.70 -12.29 -10.43
CA ILE A 59 -4.16 -12.25 -10.29
C ILE A 59 -4.65 -13.50 -9.56
N GLY A 60 -4.18 -14.69 -9.94
CA GLY A 60 -4.50 -15.94 -9.23
C GLY A 60 -4.08 -15.91 -7.76
N GLU A 61 -2.85 -15.46 -7.48
CA GLU A 61 -2.34 -15.30 -6.11
C GLU A 61 -3.22 -14.35 -5.28
N LEU A 62 -3.51 -13.16 -5.79
CA LEU A 62 -4.35 -12.19 -5.09
C LEU A 62 -5.78 -12.68 -4.92
N CYS A 63 -6.37 -13.33 -5.92
CA CYS A 63 -7.75 -13.85 -5.80
C CYS A 63 -7.86 -14.94 -4.74
N LEU A 64 -6.81 -15.75 -4.51
CA LEU A 64 -6.75 -16.75 -3.45
C LEU A 64 -6.56 -16.09 -2.07
N MET A 65 -5.63 -15.13 -1.99
CA MET A 65 -5.18 -14.51 -0.74
C MET A 65 -6.02 -13.30 -0.31
N SER A 66 -7.04 -12.92 -1.07
CA SER A 66 -7.85 -11.73 -0.79
C SER A 66 -9.30 -11.89 -1.26
N PRO A 67 -10.21 -10.99 -0.86
CA PRO A 67 -11.57 -10.97 -1.40
C PRO A 67 -11.65 -10.46 -2.85
N TYR A 68 -10.58 -9.90 -3.43
CA TYR A 68 -10.62 -9.33 -4.78
C TYR A 68 -10.97 -10.37 -5.86
N GLU A 69 -11.78 -9.95 -6.83
CA GLU A 69 -12.08 -10.74 -8.03
C GLU A 69 -11.67 -9.99 -9.29
N TYR A 70 -11.20 -10.70 -10.31
CA TYR A 70 -10.93 -10.10 -11.63
C TYR A 70 -12.24 -9.64 -12.28
N LEU A 71 -12.28 -8.36 -12.66
CA LEU A 71 -13.41 -7.75 -13.34
C LEU A 71 -13.19 -7.68 -14.86
N VAL A 72 -12.11 -7.03 -15.28
CA VAL A 72 -11.86 -6.71 -16.70
C VAL A 72 -10.40 -6.34 -16.92
N THR A 73 -9.93 -6.46 -18.16
CA THR A 73 -8.65 -5.91 -18.62
C THR A 73 -8.88 -4.71 -19.52
N LEU A 74 -8.17 -3.63 -19.22
CA LEU A 74 -8.01 -2.47 -20.07
C LEU A 74 -6.68 -2.57 -20.80
N GLU A 75 -6.73 -2.79 -22.10
CA GLU A 75 -5.55 -2.97 -22.95
C GLU A 75 -5.25 -1.70 -23.74
N SER A 76 -4.07 -1.12 -23.50
CA SER A 76 -3.51 -0.03 -24.29
C SER A 76 -2.44 -0.57 -25.24
N GLU A 77 -1.71 0.30 -25.95
CA GLU A 77 -0.70 -0.11 -26.93
C GLU A 77 0.40 -0.95 -26.25
N SER A 78 0.99 -0.45 -25.17
CA SER A 78 2.13 -1.06 -24.49
C SER A 78 1.84 -1.70 -23.14
N HIS A 79 0.60 -1.63 -22.62
CA HIS A 79 0.24 -2.22 -21.32
C HIS A 79 -1.04 -3.06 -21.35
N TRP A 80 -1.09 -4.03 -20.43
CA TRP A 80 -2.33 -4.58 -19.89
C TRP A 80 -2.59 -3.98 -18.51
N THR A 81 -3.81 -3.54 -18.24
CA THR A 81 -4.24 -3.09 -16.90
C THR A 81 -5.43 -3.94 -16.45
N HIS A 82 -5.21 -4.85 -15.53
CA HIS A 82 -6.25 -5.73 -14.97
C HIS A 82 -6.88 -5.06 -13.77
N ILE A 83 -8.21 -4.95 -13.78
CA ILE A 83 -8.99 -4.39 -12.68
C ILE A 83 -9.50 -5.54 -11.84
N LEU A 84 -9.13 -5.54 -10.56
CA LEU A 84 -9.64 -6.42 -9.54
C LEU A 84 -10.53 -5.61 -8.60
N ARG A 85 -11.73 -6.12 -8.31
CA ARG A 85 -12.73 -5.44 -7.47
C ARG A 85 -13.36 -6.41 -6.49
N ILE A 86 -13.65 -5.91 -5.29
CA ILE A 86 -14.48 -6.60 -4.29
C ILE A 86 -15.92 -6.12 -4.47
N ASP A 87 -16.13 -4.82 -4.25
CA ASP A 87 -17.39 -4.12 -4.39
C ASP A 87 -17.14 -2.63 -4.72
N MET A 88 -18.14 -1.78 -4.53
CA MET A 88 -18.05 -0.33 -4.73
C MET A 88 -17.63 0.46 -3.47
N ASN A 89 -17.48 -0.21 -2.33
CA ASN A 89 -17.11 0.41 -1.05
C ASN A 89 -15.63 0.27 -0.76
N SER A 90 -14.98 -0.79 -1.23
CA SER A 90 -13.55 -1.02 -1.07
C SER A 90 -12.78 -0.60 -2.33
N PRO A 91 -11.53 -0.13 -2.21
CA PRO A 91 -10.72 0.30 -3.35
C PRO A 91 -10.50 -0.81 -4.38
N ASP A 92 -10.50 -0.48 -5.67
CA ASP A 92 -10.07 -1.40 -6.73
C ASP A 92 -8.55 -1.65 -6.69
N LEU A 93 -8.10 -2.79 -7.21
CA LEU A 93 -6.69 -3.04 -7.54
C LEU A 93 -6.49 -2.95 -9.05
N LEU A 94 -5.60 -2.07 -9.49
CA LEU A 94 -5.17 -1.94 -10.88
C LEU A 94 -3.78 -2.56 -11.03
N ILE A 95 -3.73 -3.77 -11.58
CA ILE A 95 -2.50 -4.50 -11.86
C ILE A 95 -2.07 -4.19 -13.29
N ARG A 96 -0.97 -3.47 -13.44
CA ARG A 96 -0.44 -3.05 -14.73
C ARG A 96 0.77 -3.90 -15.11
N GLU A 97 0.79 -4.37 -16.34
CA GLU A 97 1.91 -5.11 -16.92
C GLU A 97 2.30 -4.45 -18.24
N VAL A 98 3.60 -4.17 -18.41
CA VAL A 98 4.16 -3.78 -19.70
C VAL A 98 4.23 -5.00 -20.63
N LYS A 99 3.88 -4.83 -21.90
CA LYS A 99 3.95 -5.92 -22.89
C LYS A 99 5.37 -6.25 -23.34
N ASN A 100 6.28 -5.28 -23.21
CA ASN A 100 7.68 -5.39 -23.63
C ASN A 100 8.62 -4.97 -22.48
N GLU A 101 9.56 -5.83 -22.12
CA GLU A 101 10.59 -5.61 -21.09
C GLU A 101 11.47 -4.39 -21.37
N GLU A 102 11.67 -4.03 -22.65
CA GLU A 102 12.47 -2.89 -23.07
C GLU A 102 11.77 -1.55 -22.87
N THR A 103 10.47 -1.55 -22.52
CA THR A 103 9.71 -0.33 -22.24
C THR A 103 10.43 0.51 -21.19
N LYS A 104 10.63 1.80 -21.48
CA LYS A 104 11.28 2.74 -20.56
C LYS A 104 10.27 3.73 -20.04
N GLY A 105 10.37 4.07 -18.76
CA GLY A 105 9.47 5.01 -18.13
C GLY A 105 9.95 5.43 -16.75
N ILE A 106 9.33 6.47 -16.20
CA ILE A 106 9.71 7.04 -14.90
C ILE A 106 9.66 6.01 -13.77
N PHE A 107 8.65 5.14 -13.78
CA PHE A 107 8.46 4.11 -12.75
C PHE A 107 9.57 3.04 -12.76
N ARG A 108 9.99 2.65 -13.96
CA ARG A 108 11.14 1.77 -14.17
C ARG A 108 12.44 2.41 -13.69
N SER A 109 12.70 3.65 -14.10
CA SER A 109 13.92 4.37 -13.71
C SER A 109 14.03 4.57 -12.18
N LEU A 110 12.90 4.74 -11.49
CA LEU A 110 12.85 4.80 -10.04
C LEU A 110 13.22 3.47 -9.36
N ASN A 111 13.03 2.33 -10.03
CA ASN A 111 13.43 1.01 -9.52
C ASN A 111 14.90 0.67 -9.85
N GLU A 112 15.36 1.02 -11.06
CA GLU A 112 16.69 0.64 -11.57
C GLU A 112 17.86 1.19 -10.75
N VAL A 113 17.66 2.28 -10.02
CA VAL A 113 18.70 2.87 -9.16
C VAL A 113 18.92 2.13 -7.84
N PHE A 114 18.10 1.11 -7.53
CA PHE A 114 18.19 0.34 -6.30
C PHE A 114 18.62 -1.12 -6.55
N PRO A 115 19.44 -1.75 -5.68
CA PRO A 115 20.02 -3.08 -5.91
C PRO A 115 19.02 -4.18 -6.26
N ILE A 116 17.96 -4.34 -5.45
CA ILE A 116 16.90 -5.34 -5.71
C ILE A 116 15.87 -4.77 -6.69
N GLY A 117 15.56 -3.48 -6.61
CA GLY A 117 14.70 -2.82 -7.61
C GLY A 117 15.16 -3.05 -9.06
N SER A 118 16.47 -3.12 -9.29
CA SER A 118 17.06 -3.36 -10.62
C SER A 118 16.81 -4.76 -11.18
N SER A 119 16.55 -5.79 -10.35
CA SER A 119 16.29 -7.15 -10.84
C SER A 119 14.84 -7.36 -11.27
N LYS A 120 13.92 -6.51 -10.80
CA LYS A 120 12.50 -6.49 -11.16
C LYS A 120 12.08 -5.06 -11.51
N PRO A 121 12.60 -4.52 -12.63
CA PRO A 121 12.60 -3.08 -12.87
C PRO A 121 11.21 -2.51 -13.12
N HIS A 122 10.23 -3.31 -13.54
CA HIS A 122 8.84 -2.84 -13.71
C HIS A 122 7.97 -3.12 -12.49
N SER A 123 8.32 -4.10 -11.65
CA SER A 123 7.52 -4.47 -10.49
C SER A 123 7.60 -3.44 -9.36
N ARG A 124 6.47 -2.80 -9.04
CA ARG A 124 6.33 -1.89 -7.91
C ARG A 124 4.89 -1.47 -7.65
N TYR A 125 4.62 -1.11 -6.40
CA TYR A 125 3.50 -0.25 -6.10
C TYR A 125 3.70 1.15 -6.73
N MET A 126 2.65 1.68 -7.36
CA MET A 126 2.66 3.00 -7.98
C MET A 126 2.06 4.05 -7.06
N GLY A 127 0.92 3.79 -6.42
CA GLY A 127 0.22 4.79 -5.63
C GLY A 127 -1.29 4.61 -5.56
N GLU A 128 -1.95 5.63 -5.03
CA GLU A 128 -3.37 5.65 -4.72
C GLU A 128 -4.14 6.64 -5.60
N ILE A 129 -5.39 6.31 -5.92
CA ILE A 129 -6.34 7.22 -6.57
C ILE A 129 -7.45 7.56 -5.58
N LEU A 130 -7.61 8.84 -5.29
CA LEU A 130 -8.62 9.38 -4.38
C LEU A 130 -9.84 9.85 -5.16
N ARG A 131 -11.04 9.56 -4.65
CA ARG A 131 -12.27 10.11 -5.19
C ARG A 131 -12.36 11.60 -4.88
N VAL A 132 -12.80 12.39 -5.85
CA VAL A 132 -13.11 13.81 -5.67
C VAL A 132 -14.49 14.18 -6.19
N THR A 133 -15.05 15.28 -5.68
CA THR A 133 -16.34 15.83 -6.17
C THR A 133 -16.16 16.84 -7.30
N ASN A 134 -14.99 17.49 -7.39
CA ASN A 134 -14.66 18.44 -8.45
C ASN A 134 -13.16 18.35 -8.79
N LEU A 135 -12.82 17.63 -9.86
CA LEU A 135 -11.45 17.40 -10.29
C LEU A 135 -10.74 18.70 -10.63
N HIS A 136 -11.41 19.58 -11.37
CA HIS A 136 -10.81 20.83 -11.83
C HIS A 136 -10.42 21.74 -10.66
N GLU A 137 -11.32 21.89 -9.69
CA GLU A 137 -11.09 22.73 -8.52
C GLU A 137 -10.01 22.16 -7.61
N VAL A 138 -10.06 20.86 -7.31
CA VAL A 138 -9.01 20.19 -6.51
C VAL A 138 -7.64 20.35 -7.18
N VAL A 139 -7.53 20.12 -8.49
CA VAL A 139 -6.28 20.28 -9.23
C VAL A 139 -5.77 21.72 -9.17
N ASN A 140 -6.64 22.71 -9.42
CA ASN A 140 -6.27 24.12 -9.37
C ASN A 140 -5.75 24.53 -7.97
N LEU A 141 -6.48 24.16 -6.91
CA LEU A 141 -6.07 24.43 -5.53
C LEU A 141 -4.74 23.76 -5.19
N GLN A 142 -4.53 22.50 -5.56
CA GLN A 142 -3.27 21.81 -5.31
C GLN A 142 -2.10 22.38 -6.13
N GLN A 143 -2.34 22.85 -7.36
CA GLN A 143 -1.32 23.55 -8.15
C GLN A 143 -0.91 24.88 -7.51
N ASN A 144 -1.86 25.64 -6.97
CA ASN A 144 -1.57 26.88 -6.23
C ASN A 144 -0.76 26.62 -4.95
N ARG A 145 -0.88 25.41 -4.37
CA ARG A 145 -0.06 24.93 -3.24
C ARG A 145 1.27 24.31 -3.68
N GLY A 146 1.59 24.35 -4.97
CA GLY A 146 2.89 23.93 -5.52
C GLY A 146 2.98 22.47 -5.97
N PHE A 147 1.90 21.69 -5.88
CA PHE A 147 1.89 20.30 -6.36
C PHE A 147 1.91 20.25 -7.89
N ARG A 148 2.77 19.38 -8.43
CA ARG A 148 2.96 19.24 -9.88
C ARG A 148 2.24 18.00 -10.39
N PHE A 149 1.40 18.18 -11.40
CA PHE A 149 0.69 17.11 -12.06
C PHE A 149 1.41 16.68 -13.34
N PHE A 150 1.17 15.45 -13.77
CA PHE A 150 1.42 15.05 -15.14
C PHE A 150 0.55 15.89 -16.09
N SER A 151 1.14 16.31 -17.22
CA SER A 151 0.36 16.94 -18.28
C SER A 151 -0.57 15.92 -18.95
N PRO A 152 -1.63 16.34 -19.66
CA PRO A 152 -2.45 15.41 -20.45
C PRO A 152 -1.61 14.57 -21.44
N ASP A 153 -0.53 15.15 -21.98
CA ASP A 153 0.39 14.45 -22.89
C ASP A 153 1.22 13.40 -22.14
N ASP A 154 1.66 13.70 -20.92
CA ASP A 154 2.32 12.71 -20.05
C ASP A 154 1.38 11.57 -19.68
N ILE A 155 0.12 11.86 -19.34
CA ILE A 155 -0.90 10.83 -19.03
C ILE A 155 -1.09 9.89 -20.20
N ARG A 156 -1.24 10.43 -21.43
CA ARG A 156 -1.36 9.61 -22.65
C ARG A 156 -0.10 8.77 -22.91
N ARG A 157 1.08 9.37 -22.78
CA ARG A 157 2.37 8.68 -23.00
C ARG A 157 2.65 7.59 -21.97
N LEU A 158 2.21 7.78 -20.73
CA LEU A 158 2.31 6.77 -19.66
C LEU A 158 1.18 5.74 -19.71
N GLU A 159 0.25 5.88 -20.66
CA GLU A 159 -0.95 5.06 -20.81
C GLU A 159 -1.73 4.92 -19.49
N LEU A 160 -1.83 6.03 -18.75
CA LEU A 160 -2.65 6.13 -17.53
C LEU A 160 -4.09 6.54 -17.90
N PRO A 161 -5.10 6.24 -17.07
CA PRO A 161 -6.48 6.62 -17.37
C PRO A 161 -6.64 8.11 -17.62
N GLY A 162 -7.24 8.47 -18.76
CA GLY A 162 -7.32 9.87 -19.23
C GLY A 162 -8.31 10.75 -18.45
N ASN A 163 -9.16 10.16 -17.62
CA ASN A 163 -10.12 10.84 -16.77
C ASN A 163 -9.60 11.09 -15.34
N MET A 164 -8.27 11.01 -15.14
CA MET A 164 -7.62 11.26 -13.86
C MET A 164 -6.66 12.44 -13.96
N ALA A 165 -6.50 13.15 -12.84
CA ALA A 165 -5.37 14.05 -12.63
C ALA A 165 -4.39 13.39 -11.66
N ILE A 166 -3.13 13.21 -12.09
CA ILE A 166 -2.15 12.46 -11.32
C ILE A 166 -0.96 13.35 -10.98
N ILE A 167 -0.64 13.44 -9.68
CA ILE A 167 0.53 14.14 -9.15
C ILE A 167 1.79 13.35 -9.55
N LYS A 168 2.85 14.06 -9.93
CA LYS A 168 4.15 13.45 -10.24
C LYS A 168 4.67 12.67 -9.02
N PRO A 169 5.47 11.60 -9.21
CA PRO A 169 5.97 10.79 -8.10
C PRO A 169 6.58 11.65 -6.98
N SER A 170 6.14 11.40 -5.76
CA SER A 170 6.65 12.05 -4.56
C SER A 170 8.17 11.85 -4.45
N PRO A 171 8.95 12.89 -4.10
CA PRO A 171 10.38 12.73 -3.84
C PRO A 171 10.66 11.94 -2.55
N TYR A 172 9.66 11.74 -1.70
CA TYR A 172 9.80 11.09 -0.39
C TYR A 172 9.36 9.63 -0.41
N THR A 173 8.30 9.33 -1.16
CA THR A 173 7.71 7.98 -1.23
C THR A 173 7.86 7.31 -2.59
N HIS A 174 8.27 8.05 -3.62
CA HIS A 174 8.24 7.65 -5.04
C HIS A 174 6.87 7.24 -5.58
N ASN A 175 5.81 7.34 -4.79
CA ASN A 175 4.46 7.00 -5.19
C ASN A 175 3.76 8.19 -5.85
N ILE A 176 2.78 7.91 -6.69
CA ILE A 176 1.85 8.90 -7.22
C ILE A 176 0.60 8.98 -6.33
N VAL A 177 -0.08 10.12 -6.38
CA VAL A 177 -1.46 10.25 -5.92
C VAL A 177 -2.27 10.83 -7.07
N GLY A 178 -3.37 10.16 -7.40
CA GLY A 178 -4.30 10.62 -8.43
C GLY A 178 -5.64 11.02 -7.85
N TYR A 179 -6.40 11.79 -8.63
CA TYR A 179 -7.78 12.15 -8.34
C TYR A 179 -8.69 11.68 -9.47
N LEU A 180 -9.83 11.10 -9.09
CA LEU A 180 -10.89 10.69 -10.00
C LEU A 180 -12.20 11.33 -9.55
N GLU A 181 -12.79 12.17 -10.40
CA GLU A 181 -14.11 12.75 -10.12
C GLU A 181 -15.21 11.72 -10.34
N ARG A 182 -16.04 11.52 -9.31
CA ARG A 182 -17.11 10.53 -9.31
C ARG A 182 -18.10 10.80 -8.16
N ASN A 183 -19.40 10.58 -8.40
CA ASN A 183 -20.38 10.53 -7.31
C ASN A 183 -20.34 9.17 -6.59
N PRO A 184 -20.64 9.08 -5.27
CA PRO A 184 -20.52 7.84 -4.50
C PRO A 184 -21.21 6.60 -5.11
N GLY A 185 -22.32 6.77 -5.83
CA GLY A 185 -23.06 5.69 -6.49
C GLY A 185 -22.66 5.38 -7.94
N ASP A 186 -21.83 6.22 -8.57
CA ASP A 186 -21.42 6.00 -9.95
C ASP A 186 -20.41 4.85 -10.03
N LEU A 187 -20.38 4.14 -11.16
CA LEU A 187 -19.36 3.12 -11.38
C LEU A 187 -17.97 3.75 -11.46
N ARG A 188 -16.96 3.08 -10.90
CA ARG A 188 -15.56 3.41 -11.13
C ARG A 188 -15.21 3.00 -12.56
N ILE A 189 -15.00 3.99 -13.42
CA ILE A 189 -14.64 3.85 -14.82
C ILE A 189 -13.25 4.46 -15.02
N TYR A 190 -12.35 3.69 -15.62
CA TYR A 190 -11.00 4.11 -15.96
C TYR A 190 -10.92 4.29 -17.46
N ALA A 191 -10.78 5.53 -17.93
CA ALA A 191 -10.76 5.84 -19.36
C ALA A 191 -9.41 5.46 -19.99
N LEU A 192 -9.21 4.17 -20.24
CA LEU A 192 -7.96 3.61 -20.76
C LEU A 192 -8.22 2.48 -21.75
N GLY A 193 -7.65 2.60 -22.95
CA GLY A 193 -7.52 1.49 -23.90
C GLY A 193 -8.84 0.82 -24.30
N VAL A 194 -8.73 -0.45 -24.71
CA VAL A 194 -9.85 -1.33 -25.05
C VAL A 194 -10.19 -2.19 -23.84
N SER A 195 -11.46 -2.20 -23.46
CA SER A 195 -11.98 -3.01 -22.36
C SER A 195 -12.38 -4.41 -22.84
N THR A 196 -11.78 -5.45 -22.26
CA THR A 196 -12.05 -6.86 -22.60
C THR A 196 -11.97 -7.75 -21.37
N ILE A 197 -12.78 -8.82 -21.34
CA ILE A 197 -12.60 -9.92 -20.39
C ILE A 197 -11.60 -10.88 -21.02
N ARG A 198 -10.38 -10.92 -20.49
CA ARG A 198 -9.36 -11.88 -20.95
C ARG A 198 -9.61 -13.25 -20.34
N ALA A 199 -9.61 -14.28 -21.17
CA ALA A 199 -9.93 -15.65 -20.76
C ALA A 199 -8.92 -16.21 -19.74
N ASP A 200 -7.63 -15.91 -19.91
CA ASP A 200 -6.55 -16.37 -19.01
C ASP A 200 -6.66 -15.76 -17.60
N ALA A 201 -6.84 -14.44 -17.51
CA ALA A 201 -7.03 -13.73 -16.25
C ALA A 201 -8.32 -14.18 -15.54
N HIS A 202 -9.41 -14.33 -16.30
CA HIS A 202 -10.67 -14.81 -15.76
C HIS A 202 -10.55 -16.23 -15.22
N GLN A 203 -9.91 -17.14 -15.96
CA GLN A 203 -9.69 -18.51 -15.52
C GLN A 203 -8.83 -18.58 -14.25
N ALA A 204 -7.73 -17.83 -14.19
CA ALA A 204 -6.86 -17.78 -13.00
C ALA A 204 -7.64 -17.32 -11.76
N CYS A 205 -8.47 -16.27 -11.91
CA CYS A 205 -9.36 -15.80 -10.84
C CYS A 205 -10.38 -16.87 -10.42
N GLN A 206 -11.09 -17.48 -11.37
CA GLN A 206 -12.12 -18.48 -11.05
C GLN A 206 -11.53 -19.68 -10.30
N MET A 207 -10.41 -20.22 -10.78
CA MET A 207 -9.72 -21.33 -10.11
C MET A 207 -9.30 -20.97 -8.67
N ALA A 208 -8.77 -19.76 -8.48
CA ALA A 208 -8.38 -19.28 -7.16
C ALA A 208 -9.59 -19.10 -6.22
N LYS A 209 -10.72 -18.57 -6.72
CA LYS A 209 -11.95 -18.38 -5.94
C LYS A 209 -12.66 -19.69 -5.61
N GLU A 210 -12.69 -20.63 -6.54
CA GLU A 210 -13.18 -21.99 -6.28
C GLU A 210 -12.34 -22.67 -5.20
N ARG A 211 -11.00 -22.50 -5.26
CA ARG A 211 -10.10 -23.01 -4.22
C ARG A 211 -10.35 -22.35 -2.87
N GLN A 212 -10.52 -21.03 -2.84
CA GLN A 212 -10.83 -20.27 -1.63
C GLN A 212 -12.12 -20.76 -0.95
N LYS A 213 -13.17 -21.03 -1.75
CA LYS A 213 -14.43 -21.62 -1.29
C LYS A 213 -14.24 -23.05 -0.79
N ALA A 214 -13.49 -23.88 -1.50
CA ALA A 214 -13.21 -25.26 -1.10
C ALA A 214 -12.43 -25.33 0.23
N LEU A 215 -11.58 -24.34 0.50
CA LEU A 215 -10.85 -24.19 1.77
C LEU A 215 -11.71 -23.58 2.90
N GLY A 216 -12.89 -23.05 2.58
CA GLY A 216 -13.78 -22.41 3.56
C GLY A 216 -13.32 -21.03 4.06
N ILE A 217 -12.45 -20.34 3.32
CA ILE A 217 -11.86 -19.05 3.75
C ILE A 217 -12.44 -17.83 3.02
N ASN A 218 -13.32 -18.02 2.04
CA ASN A 218 -13.81 -16.95 1.15
C ASN A 218 -14.59 -15.82 1.86
N GLU A 219 -15.24 -16.12 2.99
CA GLU A 219 -15.97 -15.12 3.80
C GLU A 219 -15.16 -14.61 5.01
N LEU A 220 -13.92 -15.08 5.17
CA LEU A 220 -13.08 -14.77 6.33
C LEU A 220 -12.08 -13.65 6.04
N ILE A 221 -11.61 -13.55 4.79
CA ILE A 221 -10.68 -12.50 4.37
C ILE A 221 -11.49 -11.29 3.91
N LEU A 222 -11.30 -10.17 4.59
CA LEU A 222 -11.97 -8.91 4.38
C LEU A 222 -11.08 -7.96 3.55
N PRO A 223 -11.61 -6.79 3.12
CA PRO A 223 -10.85 -5.81 2.37
C PRO A 223 -9.60 -5.28 3.09
N VAL A 224 -8.87 -4.41 2.40
CA VAL A 224 -7.63 -3.81 2.91
C VAL A 224 -7.90 -2.98 4.17
N ASP A 225 -7.22 -3.31 5.27
CA ASP A 225 -7.19 -2.54 6.52
C ASP A 225 -6.19 -1.39 6.39
N HIS A 226 -4.98 -1.66 5.89
CA HIS A 226 -3.98 -0.61 5.77
C HIS A 226 -2.88 -0.85 4.75
N LEU A 227 -2.18 0.24 4.46
CA LEU A 227 -1.10 0.33 3.47
C LEU A 227 0.15 0.89 4.12
N ALA A 228 1.15 0.04 4.39
CA ALA A 228 2.41 0.49 4.99
C ALA A 228 3.49 0.77 3.96
N THR A 229 3.93 2.02 3.93
CA THR A 229 4.99 2.53 3.07
C THR A 229 6.26 2.70 3.88
N ARG A 230 7.35 2.09 3.42
CA ARG A 230 8.68 2.29 3.99
C ARG A 230 9.36 3.46 3.31
N ILE A 231 9.93 4.35 4.10
CA ILE A 231 10.62 5.57 3.64
C ILE A 231 11.92 5.78 4.43
N TYR A 232 12.83 6.57 3.85
CA TYR A 232 14.07 6.94 4.52
C TYR A 232 13.81 7.68 5.83
N SER A 233 14.66 7.44 6.83
CA SER A 233 14.60 8.08 8.14
C SER A 233 14.42 9.60 8.06
N GLN A 234 15.25 10.28 7.25
CA GLN A 234 15.19 11.75 7.08
C GLN A 234 13.92 12.26 6.39
N ASN A 235 13.20 11.39 5.68
CA ASN A 235 12.01 11.76 4.92
C ASN A 235 10.70 11.49 5.68
N ARG A 236 10.78 10.93 6.90
CA ARG A 236 9.59 10.49 7.67
C ARG A 236 8.49 11.54 7.75
N GLU A 237 8.83 12.67 8.35
CA GLU A 237 7.86 13.71 8.69
C GLU A 237 7.34 14.42 7.44
N VAL A 238 8.23 14.72 6.48
CA VAL A 238 7.85 15.40 5.23
C VAL A 238 6.97 14.53 4.33
N ALA A 239 7.17 13.21 4.29
CA ALA A 239 6.30 12.29 3.55
C ALA A 239 4.88 12.27 4.12
N ILE A 240 4.75 12.27 5.45
CA ILE A 240 3.46 12.30 6.14
C ILE A 240 2.76 13.63 5.86
N LEU A 241 3.47 14.76 6.01
CA LEU A 241 2.90 16.09 5.74
C LEU A 241 2.47 16.24 4.27
N GLU A 242 3.25 15.70 3.33
CA GLU A 242 2.89 15.69 1.90
C GLU A 242 1.59 14.90 1.67
N TRP A 243 1.50 13.67 2.20
CA TRP A 243 0.28 12.85 2.11
C TRP A 243 -0.94 13.55 2.69
N LEU A 244 -0.81 14.14 3.87
CA LEU A 244 -1.90 14.89 4.51
C LEU A 244 -2.28 16.14 3.70
N SER A 245 -1.34 16.74 2.97
CA SER A 245 -1.66 17.90 2.13
C SER A 245 -2.47 17.53 0.89
N ILE A 246 -2.29 16.32 0.34
CA ILE A 246 -2.90 15.87 -0.91
C ILE A 246 -4.09 14.91 -0.74
N SER A 247 -4.45 14.60 0.49
CA SER A 247 -5.57 13.70 0.82
C SER A 247 -6.52 14.36 1.82
N SER A 248 -7.61 13.68 2.14
CA SER A 248 -8.51 14.01 3.26
C SER A 248 -8.22 13.16 4.49
N TYR A 249 -6.94 12.85 4.76
CA TYR A 249 -6.54 12.07 5.93
C TYR A 249 -6.15 12.99 7.09
N TYR A 250 -6.23 12.50 8.33
CA TYR A 250 -5.65 13.17 9.50
C TYR A 250 -4.51 12.33 10.07
N TYR A 251 -3.63 12.98 10.82
CA TYR A 251 -2.57 12.30 11.55
C TYR A 251 -3.15 11.62 12.78
N TRP A 252 -3.22 10.28 12.76
CA TRP A 252 -3.77 9.52 13.87
C TRP A 252 -2.78 9.38 15.01
N GLY A 253 -1.50 9.18 14.71
CA GLY A 253 -0.50 9.00 15.75
C GLY A 253 0.76 8.29 15.29
N SER A 254 1.72 8.14 16.19
CA SER A 254 2.93 7.37 15.92
C SER A 254 3.53 6.74 17.16
N PHE A 255 4.21 5.61 16.93
CA PHE A 255 4.79 4.78 17.98
C PHE A 255 6.25 4.51 17.67
N ASP A 256 7.09 4.60 18.71
CA ASP A 256 8.49 4.22 18.62
C ASP A 256 8.67 2.72 18.89
N ILE A 257 9.36 2.05 17.96
CA ILE A 257 9.77 0.65 18.02
C ILE A 257 11.29 0.63 18.18
N VAL A 258 11.72 0.90 19.43
CA VAL A 258 13.12 1.19 19.77
C VAL A 258 14.04 0.04 19.37
N ASP A 259 13.64 -1.19 19.66
CA ASP A 259 14.46 -2.40 19.44
C ASP A 259 14.71 -2.69 17.95
N GLN A 260 13.87 -2.14 17.06
CA GLN A 260 14.04 -2.24 15.62
C GLN A 260 14.57 -0.96 14.96
N ASN A 261 14.97 0.03 15.77
CA ASN A 261 15.31 1.39 15.31
C ASN A 261 14.28 1.93 14.31
N SER A 262 13.00 1.73 14.59
CA SER A 262 11.91 2.06 13.67
C SER A 262 10.80 2.84 14.37
N SER A 263 9.99 3.50 13.56
CA SER A 263 8.79 4.19 14.00
C SER A 263 7.68 3.93 13.01
N THR A 264 6.48 3.71 13.52
CA THR A 264 5.27 3.49 12.71
C THR A 264 4.33 4.67 12.92
N ASN A 265 3.94 5.31 11.82
CA ASN A 265 3.16 6.54 11.81
C ASN A 265 1.89 6.28 11.01
N VAL A 266 0.72 6.53 11.60
CA VAL A 266 -0.56 6.16 11.01
C VAL A 266 -1.34 7.42 10.67
N THR A 267 -1.99 7.39 9.52
CA THR A 267 -2.97 8.39 9.11
C THR A 267 -4.28 7.69 8.75
N LYS A 268 -5.41 8.32 9.04
CA LYS A 268 -6.75 7.76 8.80
C LYS A 268 -7.63 8.76 8.06
N SER A 269 -8.68 8.27 7.40
CA SER A 269 -9.64 9.13 6.72
C SER A 269 -10.42 9.99 7.72
N ILE A 270 -10.64 11.27 7.40
CA ILE A 270 -11.54 12.13 8.21
C ILE A 270 -13.03 11.79 7.99
N HIS A 271 -13.35 11.10 6.89
CA HIS A 271 -14.72 10.84 6.45
C HIS A 271 -15.23 9.47 6.88
N TYR A 272 -14.32 8.50 7.05
CA TYR A 272 -14.66 7.12 7.31
C TYR A 272 -13.85 6.58 8.47
N SER A 273 -14.55 6.07 9.49
CA SER A 273 -13.94 5.39 10.62
C SER A 273 -13.56 3.93 10.31
N ASP A 274 -14.18 3.35 9.29
CA ASP A 274 -13.92 1.98 8.85
C ASP A 274 -12.83 1.98 7.77
N GLU A 275 -11.67 1.43 8.12
CA GLU A 275 -10.54 1.29 7.22
C GLU A 275 -10.84 0.43 5.98
N LEU A 276 -11.79 -0.50 6.03
CA LEU A 276 -12.14 -1.35 4.88
C LEU A 276 -12.72 -0.56 3.69
N ARG A 277 -13.26 0.63 3.99
CA ARG A 277 -13.75 1.60 2.99
C ARG A 277 -12.65 2.52 2.49
N SER A 278 -11.77 2.97 3.39
CA SER A 278 -10.66 3.84 3.04
C SER A 278 -9.44 3.46 3.90
N PRO A 279 -8.56 2.59 3.39
CA PRO A 279 -7.49 1.99 4.18
C PRO A 279 -6.62 3.03 4.89
N ALA A 280 -6.18 2.72 6.11
CA ALA A 280 -5.23 3.58 6.80
C ALA A 280 -3.91 3.64 6.01
N LYS A 281 -3.32 4.84 5.93
CA LYS A 281 -2.00 5.01 5.30
C LYS A 281 -0.95 5.09 6.39
N VAL A 282 -0.03 4.12 6.36
CA VAL A 282 1.02 3.94 7.36
C VAL A 282 2.37 4.26 6.75
N PHE A 283 3.19 5.01 7.49
CA PHE A 283 4.56 5.34 7.13
C PHE A 283 5.50 4.76 8.18
N THR A 284 6.38 3.87 7.74
CA THR A 284 7.43 3.28 8.57
C THR A 284 8.77 3.82 8.14
N ALA A 285 9.55 4.28 9.11
CA ALA A 285 10.88 4.83 8.87
C ALA A 285 11.77 4.54 10.07
N ASN A 286 13.05 4.38 9.78
CA ASN A 286 14.04 4.25 10.83
C ASN A 286 14.06 5.49 11.75
N ASN A 287 14.34 5.29 13.04
CA ASN A 287 14.48 6.39 13.99
C ASN A 287 15.80 7.15 13.81
N THR A 288 16.86 6.45 13.44
CA THR A 288 18.11 7.06 12.99
C THR A 288 18.52 6.53 11.61
N PRO A 289 19.10 7.38 10.74
CA PRO A 289 19.48 7.00 9.38
C PRO A 289 20.61 5.96 9.36
N TYR A 290 20.73 5.20 8.26
CA TYR A 290 21.65 4.06 8.22
C TYR A 290 23.11 4.40 8.55
N PHE A 291 23.57 5.59 8.14
CA PHE A 291 24.99 5.96 8.23
C PHE A 291 25.45 6.19 9.68
N VAL A 292 24.53 6.40 10.64
CA VAL A 292 24.88 6.51 12.07
C VAL A 292 24.67 5.22 12.85
N ASN A 293 24.13 4.17 12.21
CA ASN A 293 23.83 2.92 12.91
C ASN A 293 25.08 2.25 13.50
N HIS A 294 26.25 2.46 12.92
CA HIS A 294 27.51 1.91 13.41
C HIS A 294 27.88 2.39 14.83
N PHE A 295 27.29 3.49 15.32
CA PHE A 295 27.49 3.96 16.69
C PHE A 295 26.65 3.23 17.73
N LYS A 296 25.54 2.59 17.31
CA LYS A 296 24.58 1.96 18.23
C LYS A 296 24.31 0.48 17.92
N ILE A 297 24.83 -0.03 16.80
CA ILE A 297 24.65 -1.40 16.28
C ILE A 297 23.17 -1.80 16.29
N PHE A 298 22.30 -0.89 15.85
CA PHE A 298 20.89 -1.22 15.74
C PHE A 298 20.59 -2.05 14.49
N PRO A 299 19.63 -2.99 14.55
CA PRO A 299 19.02 -3.52 13.34
C PRO A 299 18.42 -2.36 12.55
N SER A 300 18.37 -2.47 11.22
CA SER A 300 17.77 -1.44 10.36
C SER A 300 17.03 -2.01 9.17
N PRO A 301 16.07 -2.93 9.44
CA PRO A 301 15.31 -3.59 8.38
C PRO A 301 14.51 -2.58 7.55
N THR A 302 13.92 -1.56 8.19
CA THR A 302 13.12 -0.55 7.49
C THR A 302 13.96 0.27 6.52
N GLU A 303 15.11 0.79 6.96
CA GLU A 303 16.02 1.55 6.09
C GLU A 303 16.73 0.67 5.04
N ASN A 304 17.06 -0.58 5.38
CA ASN A 304 17.63 -1.53 4.43
C ASN A 304 16.68 -1.82 3.26
N PHE A 305 15.39 -2.02 3.54
CA PHE A 305 14.37 -2.13 2.50
C PHE A 305 14.43 -0.93 1.54
N VAL A 306 14.41 0.29 2.08
CA VAL A 306 14.42 1.50 1.27
C VAL A 306 15.71 1.63 0.47
N ARG A 307 16.85 1.17 0.99
CA ARG A 307 18.12 1.14 0.23
C ARG A 307 18.15 0.09 -0.87
N ASN A 308 17.40 -1.01 -0.73
CA ASN A 308 17.37 -2.12 -1.67
C ASN A 308 16.28 -1.98 -2.75
N TYR A 309 15.15 -1.38 -2.39
CA TYR A 309 13.95 -1.26 -3.20
C TYR A 309 13.61 0.21 -3.51
N GLY A 310 14.19 1.19 -2.80
CA GLY A 310 13.66 2.56 -2.81
C GLY A 310 12.43 2.70 -1.93
N PRO A 311 12.02 3.94 -1.61
CA PRO A 311 10.81 4.18 -0.83
C PRO A 311 9.60 3.75 -1.65
N ARG A 312 8.71 2.95 -1.04
CA ARG A 312 7.46 2.45 -1.63
C ARG A 312 6.63 1.68 -0.60
N LEU A 313 5.44 1.24 -1.00
CA LEU A 313 4.64 0.29 -0.23
C LEU A 313 5.45 -0.98 0.02
N HIS A 314 5.46 -1.44 1.27
CA HIS A 314 6.10 -2.66 1.72
C HIS A 314 5.10 -3.81 1.83
N HIS A 315 3.94 -3.55 2.45
CA HIS A 315 2.87 -4.53 2.55
C HIS A 315 1.49 -3.91 2.39
N MET A 316 0.54 -4.75 2.02
CA MET A 316 -0.89 -4.49 2.05
C MET A 316 -1.52 -5.41 3.10
N ALA A 317 -2.19 -4.82 4.07
CA ALA A 317 -2.84 -5.57 5.14
C ALA A 317 -4.31 -5.81 4.80
N LEU A 318 -4.72 -7.07 4.85
CA LEU A 318 -6.10 -7.51 4.71
C LEU A 318 -6.65 -7.83 6.08
N ALA A 319 -7.85 -7.31 6.37
CA ALA A 319 -8.52 -7.68 7.60
C ALA A 319 -8.98 -9.15 7.54
N VAL A 320 -9.00 -9.81 8.69
CA VAL A 320 -9.63 -11.11 8.88
C VAL A 320 -10.80 -10.91 9.83
N LYS A 321 -11.95 -11.48 9.45
CA LYS A 321 -13.19 -11.38 10.21
C LYS A 321 -12.98 -11.84 11.66
N ASP A 322 -13.47 -11.05 12.62
CA ASP A 322 -13.45 -11.45 14.04
C ASP A 322 -14.26 -12.75 14.26
N GLY A 323 -13.82 -13.56 15.23
CA GLY A 323 -14.37 -14.87 15.56
C GLY A 323 -13.41 -16.03 15.32
N ASP A 324 -13.98 -17.22 15.35
CA ASP A 324 -13.29 -18.50 15.19
C ASP A 324 -14.14 -19.50 14.40
N GLN A 325 -13.47 -20.49 13.80
CA GLN A 325 -14.07 -21.68 13.21
C GLN A 325 -13.73 -22.88 14.09
N ASN A 326 -14.75 -23.44 14.77
CA ASN A 326 -14.59 -24.61 15.63
C ASN A 326 -13.50 -24.46 16.71
N GLY A 327 -13.38 -23.27 17.30
CA GLY A 327 -12.37 -22.98 18.32
C GLY A 327 -10.99 -22.60 17.78
N ILE A 328 -10.82 -22.53 16.46
CA ILE A 328 -9.61 -22.00 15.81
C ILE A 328 -9.89 -20.57 15.36
N GLU A 329 -9.15 -19.59 15.88
CA GLU A 329 -9.31 -18.19 15.49
C GLU A 329 -9.17 -18.03 13.97
N ASN A 330 -10.01 -17.20 13.36
CA ASN A 330 -10.13 -17.15 11.89
C ASN A 330 -8.79 -16.85 11.19
N ILE A 331 -7.91 -16.04 11.78
CA ILE A 331 -6.58 -15.75 11.22
C ILE A 331 -5.71 -17.01 11.14
N GLU A 332 -5.69 -17.85 12.17
CA GLU A 332 -4.94 -19.11 12.17
C GLU A 332 -5.50 -20.04 11.10
N PHE A 333 -6.82 -20.17 11.03
CA PHE A 333 -7.51 -20.99 10.03
C PHE A 333 -7.21 -20.53 8.60
N VAL A 334 -7.26 -19.22 8.33
CA VAL A 334 -6.95 -18.63 7.02
C VAL A 334 -5.49 -18.89 6.64
N VAL A 335 -4.57 -18.64 7.57
CA VAL A 335 -3.13 -18.80 7.35
C VAL A 335 -2.77 -20.25 7.06
N ASP A 336 -3.28 -21.20 7.85
CA ASP A 336 -3.03 -22.62 7.65
C ASP A 336 -3.58 -23.10 6.31
N ALA A 337 -4.82 -22.72 5.96
CA ALA A 337 -5.44 -23.08 4.70
C ALA A 337 -4.65 -22.56 3.47
N ILE A 338 -4.08 -21.35 3.58
CA ILE A 338 -3.25 -20.75 2.53
C ILE A 338 -1.85 -21.37 2.49
N ARG A 339 -1.28 -21.70 3.65
CA ARG A 339 0.02 -22.39 3.77
C ARG A 339 -0.03 -23.77 3.10
N ASP A 340 -1.14 -24.48 3.26
CA ASP A 340 -1.40 -25.76 2.59
C ASP A 340 -1.50 -25.66 1.06
N GLN A 341 -1.59 -24.43 0.51
CA GLN A 341 -1.49 -24.16 -0.93
C GLN A 341 -0.07 -23.81 -1.38
N GLY A 342 0.92 -23.97 -0.50
CA GLY A 342 2.33 -23.71 -0.79
C GLY A 342 2.75 -22.25 -0.65
N LYS A 343 1.93 -21.40 -0.02
CA LYS A 343 2.32 -20.02 0.30
C LYS A 343 3.06 -19.97 1.63
N SER A 344 4.21 -19.30 1.64
CA SER A 344 5.04 -19.16 2.83
C SER A 344 4.63 -17.93 3.63
N PHE A 345 4.90 -17.99 4.93
CA PHE A 345 4.76 -16.87 5.87
C PHE A 345 6.08 -16.69 6.60
N LEU A 346 6.37 -15.45 7.03
CA LEU A 346 7.68 -15.11 7.61
C LEU A 346 7.89 -15.67 9.01
N LEU A 347 6.81 -15.89 9.74
CA LEU A 347 6.76 -16.41 11.09
C LEU A 347 5.38 -17.02 11.37
N ASP A 348 5.19 -17.51 12.58
CA ASP A 348 3.88 -17.87 13.12
C ASP A 348 3.03 -16.62 13.41
N VAL A 349 1.72 -16.80 13.59
CA VAL A 349 0.83 -15.68 13.91
C VAL A 349 1.21 -15.07 15.26
N VAL A 350 1.40 -13.74 15.29
CA VAL A 350 1.81 -13.00 16.48
C VAL A 350 0.65 -12.25 17.12
N GLY A 351 0.80 -11.94 18.40
CA GLY A 351 -0.22 -11.29 19.24
C GLY A 351 -1.23 -12.29 19.81
N SER A 352 -2.26 -11.75 20.45
CA SER A 352 -3.25 -12.57 21.14
C SER A 352 -4.63 -11.92 21.17
N LYS A 353 -5.65 -12.76 21.36
CA LYS A 353 -7.02 -12.30 21.61
C LYS A 353 -7.15 -11.43 22.86
N ALA A 354 -6.31 -11.67 23.88
CA ALA A 354 -6.29 -10.86 25.11
C ALA A 354 -5.78 -9.44 24.87
N GLU A 355 -4.81 -9.28 23.96
CA GLU A 355 -4.31 -7.97 23.52
C GLU A 355 -5.24 -7.30 22.49
N GLY A 356 -6.23 -8.05 21.99
CA GLY A 356 -7.22 -7.56 21.05
C GLY A 356 -6.79 -7.64 19.58
N LEU A 357 -5.61 -8.21 19.28
CA LEU A 357 -5.08 -8.21 17.92
C LEU A 357 -4.14 -9.39 17.64
N LYS A 358 -4.31 -10.01 16.47
CA LYS A 358 -3.34 -10.94 15.87
C LYS A 358 -2.96 -10.55 14.45
N GLN A 359 -1.70 -10.80 14.09
CA GLN A 359 -1.11 -10.38 12.82
C GLN A 359 -0.11 -11.40 12.29
N ILE A 360 0.13 -11.39 10.97
CA ILE A 360 1.16 -12.20 10.32
C ILE A 360 1.49 -11.65 8.92
N PHE A 361 2.75 -11.79 8.49
CA PHE A 361 3.20 -11.46 7.13
C PHE A 361 3.40 -12.72 6.28
N SER A 362 2.89 -12.70 5.05
CA SER A 362 3.31 -13.63 4.01
C SER A 362 4.78 -13.39 3.62
N SER A 363 5.40 -14.35 2.95
CA SER A 363 6.60 -14.06 2.15
C SER A 363 6.29 -13.02 1.08
N ALA A 364 7.31 -12.25 0.67
CA ALA A 364 7.15 -11.33 -0.45
C ALA A 364 6.75 -12.08 -1.73
N SER A 365 5.74 -11.57 -2.45
CA SER A 365 5.29 -12.16 -3.72
C SER A 365 6.43 -12.22 -4.74
N GLU A 366 6.57 -13.36 -5.41
CA GLU A 366 7.52 -13.49 -6.52
C GLU A 366 7.15 -12.60 -7.70
N HIS A 367 5.87 -12.18 -7.82
CA HIS A 367 5.37 -11.40 -8.94
C HIS A 367 5.45 -9.88 -8.71
N SER A 368 5.25 -9.40 -7.48
CA SER A 368 5.19 -7.96 -7.19
C SER A 368 6.16 -7.49 -6.11
N SER A 369 6.81 -8.42 -5.39
CA SER A 369 7.60 -8.15 -4.18
C SER A 369 6.81 -7.52 -3.02
N LEU A 370 5.48 -7.52 -3.08
CA LEU A 370 4.63 -7.07 -1.98
C LEU A 370 4.38 -8.22 -1.00
N ILE A 371 4.34 -7.87 0.28
CA ILE A 371 3.89 -8.74 1.37
C ILE A 371 2.39 -8.52 1.58
N ILE A 372 1.65 -9.61 1.80
CA ILE A 372 0.28 -9.55 2.34
C ILE A 372 0.35 -9.76 3.84
N GLU A 373 -0.22 -8.84 4.59
CA GLU A 373 -0.45 -9.00 6.02
C GLU A 373 -1.90 -9.45 6.25
N TYR A 374 -2.11 -10.38 7.18
CA TYR A 374 -3.45 -10.63 7.74
C TYR A 374 -3.55 -10.05 9.14
N VAL A 375 -4.68 -9.37 9.41
CA VAL A 375 -4.94 -8.68 10.67
C VAL A 375 -6.30 -9.08 11.21
N GLN A 376 -6.35 -9.78 12.35
CA GLN A 376 -7.61 -10.02 13.06
C GLN A 376 -7.67 -9.17 14.32
N ARG A 377 -8.65 -8.25 14.37
CA ARG A 377 -8.98 -7.44 15.54
C ARG A 377 -10.09 -8.14 16.33
N PHE A 378 -9.91 -8.30 17.64
CA PHE A 378 -10.86 -8.98 18.51
C PHE A 378 -11.63 -7.99 19.38
N GLY A 379 -12.91 -8.27 19.64
CA GLY A 379 -13.67 -7.64 20.71
C GLY A 379 -13.82 -6.12 20.59
N GLY A 380 -13.76 -5.58 19.36
CA GLY A 380 -13.85 -4.15 19.10
C GLY A 380 -12.59 -3.35 19.46
N PHE A 381 -11.41 -3.97 19.41
CA PHE A 381 -10.11 -3.31 19.58
C PHE A 381 -10.02 -2.00 18.77
N GLN A 382 -9.76 -0.88 19.46
CA GLN A 382 -9.70 0.48 18.89
C GLN A 382 -8.26 0.94 18.58
N GLY A 383 -7.25 0.14 18.97
CA GLY A 383 -5.86 0.41 18.62
C GLY A 383 -5.57 0.06 17.17
N PHE A 384 -4.33 0.30 16.74
CA PHE A 384 -3.90 -0.01 15.37
C PHE A 384 -2.99 -1.24 15.32
N PHE A 385 -1.98 -1.32 16.19
CA PHE A 385 -1.10 -2.48 16.42
C PHE A 385 -0.65 -2.55 17.89
N THR A 386 -0.01 -3.65 18.30
CA THR A 386 0.83 -3.70 19.51
C THR A 386 2.30 -3.46 19.13
N LYS A 387 3.10 -2.88 20.03
CA LYS A 387 4.52 -2.61 19.73
C LYS A 387 5.31 -3.90 19.52
N ASP A 388 4.99 -4.93 20.29
CA ASP A 388 5.67 -6.22 20.23
C ASP A 388 5.40 -6.92 18.90
N ASN A 389 4.14 -6.96 18.43
CA ASN A 389 3.81 -7.48 17.10
C ASN A 389 4.61 -6.76 16.00
N VAL A 390 4.66 -5.42 16.03
CA VAL A 390 5.41 -4.65 15.04
C VAL A 390 6.90 -4.96 15.10
N ALA A 391 7.48 -5.11 16.29
CA ALA A 391 8.89 -5.44 16.46
C ALA A 391 9.23 -6.82 15.85
N GLU A 392 8.41 -7.84 16.14
CA GLU A 392 8.60 -9.21 15.63
C GLU A 392 8.44 -9.28 14.10
N LEU A 393 7.35 -8.69 13.58
CA LEU A 393 7.08 -8.64 12.14
C LEU A 393 8.16 -7.87 11.37
N THR A 394 8.66 -6.78 11.94
CA THR A 394 9.73 -5.96 11.35
C THR A 394 11.06 -6.71 11.33
N HIS A 395 11.36 -7.46 12.38
CA HIS A 395 12.55 -8.30 12.43
C HIS A 395 12.50 -9.40 11.36
N ALA A 396 11.40 -10.14 11.28
CA ALA A 396 11.24 -11.24 10.33
C ALA A 396 11.33 -10.78 8.87
N ALA A 397 10.68 -9.66 8.51
CA ALA A 397 10.81 -9.06 7.18
C ALA A 397 12.26 -8.66 6.86
N GLY A 398 12.98 -8.13 7.85
CA GLY A 398 14.39 -7.78 7.69
C GLY A 398 15.29 -8.97 7.34
N VAL A 399 15.05 -10.12 7.97
CA VAL A 399 15.81 -11.36 7.72
C VAL A 399 15.53 -11.90 6.32
N GLU A 400 14.27 -11.94 5.90
CA GLU A 400 13.91 -12.39 4.54
C GLU A 400 14.55 -11.50 3.46
N GLU A 401 14.48 -10.17 3.62
CA GLU A 401 15.07 -9.23 2.67
C GLU A 401 16.58 -9.40 2.52
N GLU A 402 17.29 -9.68 3.62
CA GLU A 402 18.73 -9.92 3.59
C GLU A 402 19.06 -11.22 2.83
N LEU A 403 18.28 -12.28 3.03
CA LEU A 403 18.42 -13.53 2.29
C LEU A 403 18.19 -13.31 0.78
N ILE A 404 17.14 -12.57 0.41
CA ILE A 404 16.85 -12.23 -0.99
C ILE A 404 18.01 -11.44 -1.62
N ARG A 405 18.55 -10.45 -0.89
CA ARG A 405 19.70 -9.66 -1.36
C ARG A 405 20.90 -10.56 -1.65
N MET A 406 21.26 -11.44 -0.71
CA MET A 406 22.40 -12.35 -0.85
C MET A 406 22.22 -13.30 -2.03
N GLN A 407 21.00 -13.81 -2.25
CA GLN A 407 20.70 -14.65 -3.40
C GLN A 407 20.82 -13.89 -4.73
N ALA A 408 20.32 -12.66 -4.80
CA ALA A 408 20.43 -11.82 -5.99
C ALA A 408 21.89 -11.46 -6.33
N GLU A 409 22.71 -11.18 -5.32
CA GLU A 409 24.15 -10.92 -5.47
C GLU A 409 24.89 -12.18 -5.97
N ALA A 410 24.58 -13.35 -5.41
CA ALA A 410 25.17 -14.62 -5.84
C ALA A 410 24.80 -14.97 -7.29
N GLN A 411 23.54 -14.78 -7.69
CA GLN A 411 23.10 -15.00 -9.08
C GLN A 411 23.82 -14.08 -10.07
N LYS A 412 23.99 -12.80 -9.73
CA LYS A 412 24.76 -11.85 -10.56
C LYS A 412 26.23 -12.28 -10.68
N ALA A 413 26.84 -12.75 -9.59
CA ALA A 413 28.22 -13.22 -9.61
C ALA A 413 28.44 -14.49 -10.45
N MET A 414 27.41 -15.32 -10.65
CA MET A 414 27.48 -16.51 -11.51
C MET A 414 27.27 -16.21 -13.01
N GLN A 415 26.77 -15.03 -13.36
CA GLN A 415 26.53 -14.59 -14.74
C GLN A 415 27.71 -13.78 -15.33
N VAL A 416 28.70 -13.45 -14.51
CA VAL A 416 29.97 -12.81 -14.88
C VAL A 416 31.05 -13.87 -14.92
#